data_AF-A0A969U8C2-F1
#
_entry.id   AF-A0A969U8C2-F1
#
_cell.length_a   1.000
_cell.length_b   1.000
_cell.length_c   1.000
_cell.angle_alpha   90.00
_cell.angle_beta   90.00
_cell.angle_gamma   90.00
#
_symmetry.space_group_name_H-M   'P 1'
#
loop_
_entity.id
_entity.type
_entity.pdbx_description
1 polymer ?
#
loop_
_entity_poly.entity_id
_entity_poly.type
_entity_poly.pdbx_seq_one_letter_code
_entity_poly.pdbx_strand_id
1 'polypeptide(L)'
;MTLQKRSSSVLMLALLLLVAGVPQALATRLPLLTSPLLAQSIPPFPLQPSVSPETTVKIEGSPSMTIANDALKQRFESQYAGTTVDVKYTGTNEGIQALLAGNVDLAAIGRPLTEAEKAQGLVAIPVSRNKIAIFGG
;
A
#
# COMPACT_ATOMS: atom_id res chain seq x y z
N MET A 1 -41.63 37.44 30.35
CA MET A 1 -40.71 36.31 30.10
C MET A 1 -41.57 35.10 29.76
N THR A 2 -41.88 34.89 28.48
CA THR A 2 -41.13 34.12 27.47
C THR A 2 -41.43 32.61 27.51
N LEU A 3 -42.10 32.18 26.42
CA LEU A 3 -42.31 30.86 25.79
C LEU A 3 -41.50 29.66 26.32
N GLN A 4 -42.10 28.45 26.31
CA GLN A 4 -41.93 27.48 25.20
C GLN A 4 -42.63 26.12 25.43
N LYS A 5 -43.85 26.05 24.88
CA LYS A 5 -44.56 24.95 24.21
C LYS A 5 -44.08 23.48 24.38
N ARG A 6 -44.89 22.71 25.14
CA ARG A 6 -45.10 21.26 25.00
C ARG A 6 -45.60 20.92 23.59
N SER A 7 -44.74 20.57 22.64
CA SER A 7 -45.13 19.96 21.35
C SER A 7 -43.92 19.40 20.59
N SER A 8 -43.19 18.41 21.12
CA SER A 8 -42.06 17.80 20.39
C SER A 8 -42.23 16.33 20.04
N SER A 9 -43.13 15.58 20.68
CA SER A 9 -43.28 14.14 20.38
C SER A 9 -44.21 13.83 19.20
N VAL A 10 -45.22 14.67 18.94
CA VAL A 10 -46.19 14.39 17.84
C VAL A 10 -45.62 14.79 16.47
N LEU A 11 -44.80 15.84 16.42
CA LEU A 11 -44.10 16.25 15.19
C LEU A 11 -43.08 15.20 14.74
N MET A 12 -42.49 14.45 15.67
CA MET A 12 -41.50 13.43 15.36
C MET A 12 -42.13 12.12 14.83
N LEU A 13 -43.38 11.82 15.23
CA LEU A 13 -44.10 10.63 14.73
C LEU A 13 -44.71 10.86 13.34
N ALA A 14 -45.09 12.10 13.01
CA ALA A 14 -45.56 12.45 11.67
C ALA A 14 -44.43 12.49 10.62
N LEU A 15 -43.19 12.73 11.04
CA LEU A 15 -42.02 12.72 10.14
C LEU A 15 -41.55 11.30 9.77
N LEU A 16 -41.92 10.28 10.55
CA LEU A 16 -41.51 8.88 10.34
C LEU A 16 -42.46 8.06 9.44
N LEU A 17 -43.60 8.61 9.03
CA LEU A 17 -44.64 7.91 8.25
C LEU A 17 -44.76 8.36 6.78
N LEU A 18 -43.78 9.10 6.25
CA LEU A 18 -43.77 9.57 4.85
C LEU A 18 -42.75 8.87 3.94
N VAL A 19 -42.17 7.74 4.36
CA VAL A 19 -41.39 6.86 3.47
C VAL A 19 -42.21 5.62 3.11
N ALA A 20 -43.38 5.84 2.51
CA ALA A 20 -44.17 4.80 1.88
C ALA A 20 -44.59 5.30 0.49
N GLY A 21 -43.72 5.08 -0.50
CA GLY A 21 -44.02 5.38 -1.90
C GLY A 21 -42.88 6.05 -2.66
N VAL A 22 -41.72 5.41 -2.75
CA VAL A 22 -40.80 5.70 -3.85
C VAL A 22 -41.03 4.65 -4.92
N PRO A 23 -41.47 5.01 -6.14
CA PRO A 23 -41.55 4.05 -7.23
C PRO A 23 -40.15 3.47 -7.48
N GLN A 24 -40.04 2.15 -7.55
CA GLN A 24 -38.78 1.41 -7.70
C GLN A 24 -38.06 1.61 -9.06
N ALA A 25 -38.38 2.68 -9.79
CA ALA A 25 -37.87 2.97 -11.11
C ALA A 25 -36.65 3.90 -11.13
N LEU A 26 -36.09 4.28 -9.98
CA LEU A 26 -34.93 5.19 -9.88
C LEU A 26 -33.76 4.62 -9.07
N ALA A 27 -33.64 3.30 -8.98
CA ALA A 27 -32.47 2.62 -8.38
C ALA A 27 -31.33 2.38 -9.38
N THR A 28 -31.42 2.89 -10.62
CA THR A 28 -30.46 2.59 -11.70
C THR A 28 -29.39 3.66 -11.93
N ARG A 29 -29.32 4.74 -11.13
CA ARG A 29 -28.40 5.87 -11.42
C ARG A 29 -27.66 6.52 -10.23
N LEU A 30 -27.21 5.74 -9.25
CA LEU A 30 -26.11 6.15 -8.37
C LEU A 30 -25.07 5.02 -8.21
N PRO A 31 -23.99 4.99 -8.99
CA PRO A 31 -22.81 4.22 -8.63
C PRO A 31 -21.91 5.14 -7.81
N LEU A 32 -22.22 5.35 -6.53
CA LEU A 32 -21.36 6.16 -5.68
C LEU A 32 -21.25 5.51 -4.30
N LEU A 33 -20.10 4.83 -4.12
CA LEU A 33 -19.38 4.60 -2.86
C LEU A 33 -19.82 3.43 -1.98
N THR A 34 -19.72 2.20 -2.49
CA THR A 34 -19.40 1.04 -1.64
C THR A 34 -18.58 0.01 -2.41
N SER A 35 -17.28 0.28 -2.56
CA SER A 35 -16.31 -0.74 -2.94
C SER A 35 -15.22 -0.82 -1.86
N PRO A 36 -15.33 -1.71 -0.86
CA PRO A 36 -14.17 -2.10 -0.06
C PRO A 36 -13.21 -3.02 -0.86
N LEU A 37 -13.19 -2.89 -2.19
CA LEU A 37 -12.48 -3.76 -3.12
C LEU A 37 -11.25 -3.11 -3.77
N LEU A 38 -10.74 -2.00 -3.21
CA LEU A 38 -9.42 -1.45 -3.59
C LEU A 38 -8.30 -1.99 -2.72
N ALA A 39 -8.58 -2.94 -1.83
CA ALA A 39 -7.55 -3.74 -1.17
C ALA A 39 -7.46 -5.09 -1.88
N GLN A 40 -6.32 -5.38 -2.53
CA GLN A 40 -5.79 -6.72 -2.85
C GLN A 40 -5.74 -7.20 -4.31
N SER A 41 -5.30 -6.37 -5.26
CA SER A 41 -4.54 -6.94 -6.38
C SER A 41 -3.35 -6.06 -6.73
N ILE A 42 -2.17 -6.45 -6.27
CA ILE A 42 -0.95 -6.11 -7.02
C ILE A 42 -1.17 -6.80 -8.38
N PRO A 43 -1.12 -6.07 -9.51
CA PRO A 43 -1.29 -6.70 -10.81
C PRO A 43 -0.29 -7.86 -10.92
N PRO A 44 -0.69 -9.03 -11.43
CA PRO A 44 0.23 -10.14 -11.60
C PRO A 44 1.40 -9.64 -12.46
N PHE A 45 2.61 -9.72 -11.91
CA PHE A 45 3.84 -9.40 -12.64
C PHE A 45 4.22 -10.65 -13.47
N PRO A 46 4.00 -10.67 -14.79
CA PRO A 46 4.45 -11.78 -15.61
C PRO A 46 5.98 -11.81 -15.57
N LEU A 47 6.54 -12.95 -15.18
CA LEU A 47 7.98 -13.14 -15.21
C LEU A 47 8.45 -13.02 -16.67
N GLN A 48 9.54 -12.27 -16.85
CA GLN A 48 10.16 -12.14 -18.16
C GLN A 48 10.83 -13.48 -18.51
N PRO A 49 10.79 -13.93 -19.78
CA PRO A 49 11.45 -15.16 -20.18
C PRO A 49 12.98 -15.05 -20.09
N SER A 50 13.52 -13.84 -20.19
CA SER A 50 14.94 -13.55 -20.05
C SER A 50 15.17 -12.11 -19.58
N VAL A 51 16.39 -11.86 -19.10
CA VAL A 51 16.93 -10.54 -18.80
C VAL A 51 18.28 -10.45 -19.53
N SER A 52 18.66 -9.25 -20.00
CA SER A 52 19.95 -9.06 -20.66
C SER A 52 21.09 -9.53 -19.74
N PRO A 53 22.03 -10.36 -20.23
CA PRO A 53 23.25 -10.66 -19.51
C PRO A 53 23.96 -9.35 -19.13
N GLU A 54 24.68 -9.36 -18.01
CA GLU A 54 25.37 -8.20 -17.42
C GLU A 54 24.46 -7.15 -16.76
N THR A 55 23.15 -7.40 -16.69
CA THR A 55 22.24 -6.55 -15.90
C THR A 55 22.63 -6.57 -14.44
N THR A 56 22.95 -5.40 -13.89
CA THR A 56 23.22 -5.21 -12.46
C THR A 56 22.10 -4.39 -11.83
N VAL A 57 21.49 -4.93 -10.77
CA VAL A 57 20.50 -4.22 -9.95
C VAL A 57 21.14 -3.83 -8.63
N LYS A 58 21.15 -2.55 -8.30
CA LYS A 58 21.70 -1.99 -7.06
C LYS A 58 20.58 -1.71 -6.06
N ILE A 59 20.72 -2.25 -4.86
CA ILE A 59 19.75 -2.13 -3.79
C ILE A 59 20.43 -1.66 -2.52
N GLU A 60 19.87 -0.64 -1.88
CA GLU A 60 20.30 -0.22 -0.54
C GLU A 60 19.12 -0.25 0.42
N GLY A 61 19.30 -0.93 1.55
CA GLY A 61 18.18 -1.34 2.37
C GLY A 61 18.41 -1.29 3.86
N SER A 62 17.32 -1.54 4.59
CA SER A 62 17.31 -1.74 6.03
C SER A 62 17.84 -3.13 6.40
N PRO A 63 18.61 -3.28 7.48
CA PRO A 63 18.97 -4.59 8.03
C PRO A 63 17.77 -5.50 8.32
N SER A 64 16.59 -4.91 8.61
CA SER A 64 15.36 -5.68 8.80
C SER A 64 14.87 -6.39 7.53
N MET A 65 15.39 -6.04 6.35
CA MET A 65 15.03 -6.60 5.05
C MET A 65 16.01 -7.67 4.55
N THR A 66 17.11 -7.94 5.27
CA THR A 66 18.20 -8.81 4.80
C THR A 66 17.73 -10.19 4.33
N ILE A 67 16.96 -10.90 5.15
CA ILE A 67 16.51 -12.26 4.82
C ILE A 67 15.68 -12.29 3.53
N ALA A 68 14.76 -11.34 3.36
CA ALA A 68 13.89 -11.29 2.20
C ALA A 68 14.68 -10.94 0.93
N ASN A 69 15.55 -9.93 1.01
CA ASN A 69 16.34 -9.47 -0.12
C ASN A 69 17.37 -10.50 -0.56
N ASP A 70 18.06 -11.16 0.37
CA ASP A 70 19.04 -12.19 0.03
C ASP A 70 18.37 -13.38 -0.68
N ALA A 71 17.19 -13.79 -0.21
CA ALA A 71 16.41 -14.84 -0.86
C ALA A 71 15.94 -14.43 -2.28
N LEU A 72 15.52 -13.17 -2.46
CA LEU A 72 15.13 -12.64 -3.77
C LEU A 72 16.33 -12.51 -4.72
N LYS A 73 17.46 -12.01 -4.23
CA LYS A 73 18.75 -11.96 -4.96
C LYS A 73 19.12 -13.35 -5.47
N GLN A 74 19.18 -14.34 -4.59
CA GLN A 74 19.56 -15.70 -4.96
C GLN A 74 18.63 -16.27 -6.03
N ARG A 75 17.30 -16.09 -5.87
CA ARG A 75 16.32 -16.57 -6.87
C ARG A 75 16.47 -15.86 -8.21
N PHE A 76 16.66 -14.54 -8.20
CA PHE A 76 16.80 -13.75 -9.42
C PHE A 76 18.06 -14.14 -10.21
N GLU A 77 19.21 -14.21 -9.55
CA GLU A 77 20.49 -14.57 -10.19
C GLU A 77 20.50 -16.04 -10.66
N SER A 78 19.80 -16.93 -9.96
CA SER A 78 19.64 -18.33 -10.39
C SER A 78 18.72 -18.48 -11.61
N GLN A 79 17.69 -17.64 -11.71
CA GLN A 79 16.71 -17.69 -12.79
C GLN A 79 17.22 -16.99 -14.06
N TYR A 80 17.98 -15.91 -13.90
CA TYR A 80 18.52 -15.10 -15.00
C TYR A 80 20.05 -15.11 -14.97
N ALA A 81 20.64 -16.09 -15.65
CA ALA A 81 22.08 -16.26 -15.71
C ALA A 81 22.77 -15.00 -16.27
N GLY A 82 23.92 -14.65 -15.68
CA GLY A 82 24.69 -13.47 -16.07
C GLY A 82 24.15 -12.14 -15.50
N THR A 83 23.12 -12.17 -14.65
CA THR A 83 22.68 -10.98 -13.90
C THR A 83 23.36 -10.90 -12.54
N THR A 84 23.39 -9.71 -11.94
CA THR A 84 23.93 -9.47 -10.59
C THR A 84 23.00 -8.54 -9.83
N VAL A 85 22.79 -8.83 -8.54
CA VAL A 85 22.08 -7.96 -7.60
C VAL A 85 23.06 -7.54 -6.51
N ASP A 86 23.49 -6.28 -6.51
CA ASP A 86 24.33 -5.72 -5.44
C ASP A 86 23.43 -5.16 -4.35
N VAL A 87 23.48 -5.74 -3.15
CA VAL A 87 22.65 -5.31 -2.02
C VAL A 87 23.52 -4.86 -0.85
N LYS A 88 23.18 -3.71 -0.27
CA LYS A 88 23.78 -3.17 0.95
C LYS A 88 22.72 -2.90 1.99
N TYR A 89 23.08 -3.08 3.27
CA TYR A 89 22.16 -2.91 4.40
C TYR A 89 22.64 -1.79 5.33
N THR A 90 22.55 -0.55 4.88
CA THR A 90 23.02 0.64 5.63
C THR A 90 21.91 1.25 6.49
N GLY A 91 20.65 1.08 6.11
CA GLY A 91 19.51 1.66 6.80
C GLY A 91 18.43 2.14 5.84
N THR A 92 17.26 2.47 6.41
CA THR A 92 16.12 2.96 5.62
C THR A 92 16.39 4.36 5.06
N ASN A 93 16.95 5.25 5.88
CA ASN A 93 17.12 6.65 5.49
C ASN A 93 18.21 6.77 4.44
N GLU A 94 19.32 6.06 4.63
CA GLU A 94 20.46 5.95 3.72
C GLU A 94 20.00 5.40 2.37
N GLY A 95 19.23 4.30 2.37
CA GLY A 95 18.67 3.74 1.13
C GLY A 95 17.74 4.71 0.38
N ILE A 96 16.89 5.45 1.09
CA ILE A 96 16.02 6.47 0.48
C ILE A 96 16.85 7.61 -0.14
N GLN A 97 17.86 8.11 0.58
CA GLN A 97 18.74 9.17 0.06
C GLN A 97 19.56 8.68 -1.14
N ALA A 98 20.08 7.46 -1.10
CA ALA A 98 20.80 6.85 -2.20
C ALA A 98 19.92 6.70 -3.46
N LEU A 99 18.64 6.34 -3.28
CA LEU A 99 17.67 6.22 -4.37
C LEU A 99 17.35 7.60 -4.98
N LEU A 100 17.10 8.60 -4.14
CA LEU A 100 16.84 9.99 -4.60
C LEU A 100 18.06 10.60 -5.31
N ALA A 101 19.27 10.22 -4.91
CA ALA A 101 20.52 10.62 -5.56
C ALA A 101 20.81 9.83 -6.86
N GLY A 102 20.04 8.78 -7.17
CA GLY A 102 20.26 7.93 -8.34
C GLY A 102 21.46 6.99 -8.22
N ASN A 103 21.94 6.72 -7.00
CA ASN A 103 23.09 5.84 -6.76
C ASN A 103 22.71 4.35 -6.74
N VAL A 104 21.43 4.07 -6.50
CA VAL A 104 20.84 2.73 -6.45
C VAL A 104 19.52 2.71 -7.22
N ASP A 105 19.12 1.52 -7.67
CA ASP A 105 17.88 1.34 -8.42
C ASP A 105 16.67 1.19 -7.49
N LEU A 106 16.88 0.58 -6.31
CA LEU A 106 15.81 0.31 -5.33
C LEU A 106 16.27 0.59 -3.90
N ALA A 107 15.37 1.17 -3.10
CA ALA A 107 15.51 1.27 -1.66
C ALA A 107 14.66 0.20 -0.97
N ALA A 108 15.28 -0.73 -0.23
CA ALA A 108 14.57 -1.79 0.47
C ALA A 108 14.29 -1.41 1.93
N ILE A 109 13.08 -0.91 2.20
CA ILE A 109 12.74 -0.32 3.50
C ILE A 109 11.83 -1.23 4.33
N GLY A 110 12.05 -1.25 5.64
CA GLY A 110 11.28 -2.07 6.59
C GLY A 110 10.04 -1.38 7.19
N ARG A 111 9.73 -0.17 6.72
CA ARG A 111 8.61 0.67 7.20
C ARG A 111 7.87 1.29 6.02
N PRO A 112 6.63 1.75 6.22
CA PRO A 112 5.96 2.59 5.23
C PRO A 112 6.77 3.87 4.94
N LEU A 113 6.62 4.38 3.72
CA LEU A 113 7.05 5.75 3.38
C LEU A 113 6.23 6.76 4.19
N THR A 114 6.91 7.79 4.67
CA THR A 114 6.28 8.99 5.23
C THR A 114 5.61 9.81 4.13
N GLU A 115 4.71 10.72 4.52
CA GLU A 115 4.07 11.63 3.56
C GLU A 115 5.08 12.55 2.87
N ALA A 116 6.15 12.96 3.56
CA ALA A 116 7.22 13.76 2.97
C ALA A 116 8.00 12.98 1.90
N GLU A 117 8.32 11.71 2.16
CA GLU A 117 9.00 10.83 1.19
C GLU A 117 8.10 10.57 -0.03
N LYS A 118 6.79 10.35 0.18
CA LYS A 118 5.83 10.23 -0.93
C LYS A 118 5.72 11.51 -1.75
N ALA A 119 5.75 12.67 -1.11
CA ALA A 119 5.70 13.97 -1.79
C ALA A 119 6.93 14.21 -2.69
N GLN A 120 8.02 13.49 -2.46
CA GLN A 120 9.20 13.47 -3.35
C GLN A 120 9.02 12.56 -4.57
N GLY A 121 7.83 11.97 -4.75
CA GLY A 121 7.53 11.06 -5.86
C GLY A 121 7.91 9.61 -5.61
N LEU A 122 8.32 9.25 -4.38
CA LEU A 122 8.65 7.86 -4.04
C LEU A 122 7.39 7.00 -3.94
N VAL A 123 7.45 5.83 -4.56
CA VAL A 123 6.38 4.83 -4.55
C VAL A 123 6.89 3.57 -3.87
N ALA A 124 6.16 3.09 -2.86
CA ALA A 124 6.48 1.83 -2.19
C ALA A 124 5.74 0.66 -2.85
N ILE A 125 6.49 -0.40 -3.16
CA ILE A 125 5.93 -1.69 -3.61
C ILE A 125 6.06 -2.69 -2.45
N PRO A 126 4.95 -3.14 -1.84
CA PRO A 126 4.99 -4.06 -0.71
C PRO A 126 5.42 -5.47 -1.17
N VAL A 127 6.50 -5.99 -0.57
CA VAL A 127 7.08 -7.30 -0.91
C VAL A 127 6.62 -8.45 -0.01
N SER A 128 6.34 -8.17 1.27
CA SER A 128 5.81 -9.15 2.22
C SER A 128 5.09 -8.45 3.37
N ARG A 129 4.23 -9.20 4.08
CA ARG A 129 3.72 -8.80 5.39
C ARG A 129 4.39 -9.65 6.45
N ASN A 130 5.24 -9.03 7.26
CA ASN A 130 5.88 -9.72 8.38
C ASN A 130 4.97 -9.65 9.61
N LYS A 131 4.74 -10.80 10.26
CA LYS A 131 4.09 -10.85 11.57
C LYS A 131 5.18 -10.73 12.65
N ILE A 132 5.08 -9.72 13.51
CA ILE A 132 5.96 -9.60 14.67
C ILE A 132 5.27 -10.33 15.82
N ALA A 133 5.90 -11.38 16.36
CA ALA A 133 5.48 -12.02 17.60
C ALA A 133 6.25 -11.40 18.76
N ILE A 134 5.55 -10.98 19.81
CA ILE A 134 6.16 -10.56 21.07
C ILE A 134 6.19 -11.79 21.97
N PHE A 135 7.38 -12.24 22.34
CA PHE A 135 7.56 -13.26 23.37
C PHE A 135 7.79 -12.54 24.71
N GLY A 136 6.82 -12.64 25.62
CA GLY A 136 7.00 -12.26 27.03
C GLY A 136 7.48 -13.48 27.81
N GLY A 137 8.61 -13.34 28.49
CA GLY A 137 9.07 -14.31 29.50
C GLY A 137 8.41 -14.08 30.85
#